data_AF-A0A7H4MXL9-F1
#
_entry.id   AF-A0A7H4MXL9-F1
#
_cell.length_a   1.000
_cell.length_b   1.000
_cell.length_c   1.000
_cell.angle_alpha   90.00
_cell.angle_beta   90.00
_cell.angle_gamma   90.00
#
_symmetry.space_group_name_H-M   'P 1'
#
loop_
_entity.id
_entity.type
_entity.pdbx_description
1 polymer ?
#
loop_
_entity_poly.entity_id
_entity_poly.type
_entity_poly.pdbx_seq_one_letter_code
_entity_poly.pdbx_strand_id
1 'polypeptide(L)'
;MQVSPYCLRPVEIGQPLGFYGDDDFLLDGNTPLGEEAMDAGSQLLVALRTDNEQEAQGWKPDGLLYQDFLVMLRVYLGWRFKARITLTTRTQLLAVPPLGEEPFWLGMNGVLGAEEGAFADDIPLTFTTELGYYTGLVPAKPQQGNRRAKYKFD
;
A
#
# COMPACT_ATOMS: atom_id res chain seq x y z
N MET A 1 -4.36 5.95 16.13
CA MET A 1 -4.74 5.57 14.75
C MET A 1 -5.37 6.77 14.07
N GLN A 2 -4.92 7.10 12.86
CA GLN A 2 -5.47 8.16 12.02
C GLN A 2 -5.81 7.57 10.65
N VAL A 3 -6.95 7.95 10.09
CA VAL A 3 -7.37 7.54 8.74
C VAL A 3 -7.54 8.79 7.90
N SER A 4 -6.86 8.83 6.76
CA SER A 4 -6.95 9.94 5.82
C SER A 4 -7.61 9.45 4.52
N PRO A 5 -8.67 10.13 4.04
CA PRO A 5 -9.18 9.89 2.69
C PRO A 5 -8.16 10.40 1.67
N TYR A 6 -8.31 9.98 0.40
CA TYR A 6 -7.50 10.46 -0.72
C TYR A 6 -6.03 10.06 -0.72
N CYS A 7 -5.74 8.78 -0.46
CA CYS A 7 -4.38 8.26 -0.60
C CYS A 7 -4.06 8.06 -2.09
N LEU A 8 -3.06 8.77 -2.59
CA LEU A 8 -2.63 8.66 -3.98
C LEU A 8 -2.09 7.26 -4.27
N ARG A 9 -2.51 6.72 -5.40
CA ARG A 9 -2.08 5.43 -5.92
C ARG A 9 -1.77 5.55 -7.42
N PRO A 10 -0.60 5.10 -7.89
CA PRO A 10 -0.34 5.00 -9.31
C PRO A 10 -1.20 3.89 -9.93
N VAL A 11 -1.80 4.17 -11.08
CA VAL A 11 -2.62 3.25 -11.87
C VAL A 11 -2.09 3.27 -13.30
N GLU A 12 -1.69 2.10 -13.79
CA GLU A 12 -1.24 1.94 -15.18
C GLU A 12 -2.35 2.30 -16.18
N ILE A 13 -1.97 3.04 -17.22
CA ILE A 13 -2.82 3.45 -18.32
C ILE A 13 -2.53 2.54 -19.50
N GLY A 14 -3.53 1.75 -19.89
CA GLY A 14 -3.35 0.77 -20.99
C GLY A 14 -3.10 1.38 -22.37
N GLN A 15 -3.52 2.64 -22.57
CA GLN A 15 -3.26 3.41 -23.79
C GLN A 15 -2.86 4.83 -23.40
N PRO A 16 -1.56 5.12 -23.22
CA PRO A 16 -1.09 6.45 -22.89
C PRO A 16 -1.36 7.41 -24.06
N LEU A 17 -1.63 8.68 -23.74
CA LEU A 17 -1.70 9.72 -24.76
C LEU A 17 -0.32 9.87 -25.40
N GLY A 18 -0.25 9.71 -26.72
CA GLY A 18 1.00 9.84 -27.43
C GLY A 18 0.78 10.23 -28.88
N PHE A 19 1.80 10.86 -29.47
CA PHE A 19 1.84 11.24 -30.88
C PHE A 19 2.19 10.03 -31.76
N TYR A 20 1.43 8.95 -31.64
CA TYR A 20 1.68 7.70 -32.38
C TYR A 20 0.70 7.59 -33.56
N GLY A 21 1.15 7.96 -34.76
CA GLY A 21 0.38 7.78 -36.02
C GLY A 21 -0.42 9.00 -36.46
N ASP A 22 -1.37 8.78 -37.38
CA ASP A 22 -2.29 9.78 -37.96
C ASP A 22 -3.53 10.05 -37.08
N ASP A 23 -3.61 9.40 -35.91
CA ASP A 23 -4.73 9.57 -34.98
C ASP A 23 -4.52 10.84 -34.14
N ASP A 24 -5.26 11.89 -34.48
CA ASP A 24 -5.36 13.10 -33.67
C ASP A 24 -5.94 12.76 -32.29
N PHE A 25 -5.27 13.19 -31.23
CA PHE A 25 -5.78 13.05 -29.87
C PHE A 25 -6.50 14.32 -29.42
N LEU A 26 -7.58 14.15 -28.65
CA LEU A 26 -8.35 15.26 -28.11
C LEU A 26 -7.86 15.61 -26.70
N LEU A 27 -7.50 16.87 -26.50
CA LEU A 27 -7.26 17.43 -25.17
C LEU A 27 -8.61 17.79 -24.53
N ASP A 28 -9.30 16.76 -24.04
CA ASP A 28 -10.57 16.90 -23.32
C ASP A 28 -10.39 17.23 -21.82
N GLY A 29 -9.13 17.27 -21.36
CA GLY A 29 -8.74 17.59 -19.98
C GLY A 29 -8.77 16.41 -19.01
N ASN A 30 -9.16 15.21 -19.45
CA ASN A 30 -9.27 14.03 -18.59
C ASN A 30 -8.25 12.93 -18.92
N THR A 31 -7.61 13.00 -20.09
CA THR A 31 -6.66 11.99 -20.51
C THR A 31 -5.25 12.29 -19.95
N PRO A 32 -4.67 11.39 -19.13
CA PRO A 32 -3.35 11.62 -18.56
C PRO A 32 -2.25 11.49 -19.62
N LEU A 33 -1.18 12.27 -19.44
CA LEU A 33 0.06 12.11 -20.19
C LEU A 33 0.92 11.03 -19.52
N GLY A 34 1.42 10.07 -20.31
CA GLY A 34 2.29 9.00 -19.82
C GLY A 34 1.55 7.71 -19.47
N GLU A 35 2.29 6.74 -18.95
CA GLU A 35 1.82 5.36 -18.72
C GLU A 35 1.15 5.16 -17.37
N GLU A 36 1.13 6.17 -16.50
CA GLU A 36 0.55 6.09 -15.15
C GLU A 36 -0.34 7.31 -14.84
N ALA A 37 -1.48 7.05 -14.21
CA ALA A 37 -2.36 8.06 -13.61
C ALA A 37 -2.35 7.95 -12.09
N MET A 38 -2.53 9.08 -11.41
CA MET A 38 -2.70 9.10 -9.96
C MET A 38 -4.18 9.02 -9.59
N ASP A 39 -4.57 7.94 -8.91
CA ASP A 39 -5.90 7.77 -8.33
C ASP A 39 -5.90 8.15 -6.85
N ALA A 40 -6.76 9.08 -6.47
CA ALA A 40 -7.03 9.45 -5.08
C ALA A 40 -8.38 8.91 -4.57
N GLY A 41 -9.26 8.41 -5.44
CA GLY A 41 -10.63 8.08 -5.08
C GLY A 41 -10.80 6.71 -4.44
N SER A 42 -9.92 5.74 -4.75
CA SER A 42 -10.15 4.33 -4.39
C SER A 42 -9.32 3.81 -3.22
N GLN A 43 -8.47 4.65 -2.61
CA GLN A 43 -7.53 4.22 -1.57
C GLN A 43 -7.54 5.13 -0.33
N LEU A 44 -7.58 4.49 0.83
CA LEU A 44 -7.47 5.13 2.14
C LEU A 44 -6.05 4.95 2.69
N LEU A 45 -5.58 5.92 3.47
CA LEU A 45 -4.36 5.77 4.28
C LEU A 45 -4.76 5.50 5.73
N VAL A 46 -4.32 4.36 6.26
CA VAL A 46 -4.45 4.00 7.67
C VAL A 46 -3.08 4.15 8.34
N ALA A 47 -2.92 5.21 9.11
CA ALA A 47 -1.73 5.47 9.89
C ALA A 47 -1.90 4.96 11.33
N LEU A 48 -1.20 3.86 11.63
CA LEU A 48 -1.08 3.29 12.95
C LEU A 48 0.12 3.90 13.67
N ARG A 49 0.01 4.05 14.99
CA ARG A 49 1.11 4.54 15.83
C ARG A 49 1.14 3.72 17.10
N THR A 50 2.31 3.21 17.44
CA THR A 50 2.54 2.50 18.70
C THR A 50 3.88 2.93 19.31
N ASP A 51 3.91 2.96 20.64
CA ASP A 51 5.13 3.13 21.44
C ASP A 51 5.44 1.86 22.25
N ASN A 52 4.65 0.79 22.07
CA ASN A 52 4.80 -0.47 22.80
C ASN A 52 5.52 -1.49 21.92
N GLU A 53 6.59 -2.08 22.46
CA GLU A 53 7.36 -3.13 21.78
C GLU A 53 6.50 -4.34 21.41
N GLN A 54 5.69 -4.87 22.34
CA GLN A 54 4.87 -6.05 22.10
C GLN A 54 3.85 -5.82 20.98
N GLU A 55 3.27 -4.62 20.95
CA GLU A 55 2.31 -4.24 19.92
C GLU A 55 3.01 -4.07 18.56
N ALA A 56 4.18 -3.41 18.53
CA ALA A 56 4.98 -3.27 17.32
C ALA A 56 5.37 -4.63 16.71
N GLN A 57 5.68 -5.62 17.56
CA GLN A 57 5.92 -7.00 17.14
C GLN A 57 4.65 -7.65 16.57
N GLY A 58 3.49 -7.44 17.21
CA GLY A 58 2.20 -7.94 16.74
C GLY A 58 1.73 -7.34 15.41
N TRP A 59 2.20 -6.14 15.07
CA TRP A 59 1.92 -5.46 13.79
C TRP A 59 2.81 -5.92 12.63
N LYS A 60 3.82 -6.78 12.87
CA LYS A 60 4.60 -7.40 11.79
C LYS A 60 3.69 -8.16 10.82
N PRO A 61 4.11 -8.37 9.56
CA PRO A 61 3.30 -9.08 8.57
C PRO A 61 2.85 -10.48 9.03
N ASP A 62 3.66 -11.14 9.87
CA ASP A 62 3.34 -12.46 10.46
C ASP A 62 2.67 -12.36 11.84
N GLY A 63 2.45 -11.15 12.36
CA GLY A 63 1.87 -10.90 13.67
C GLY A 63 0.34 -10.97 13.67
N LEU A 64 -0.21 -11.43 14.80
CA LEU A 64 -1.66 -11.63 14.96
C LEU A 64 -2.46 -10.33 14.82
N LEU A 65 -1.95 -9.19 15.32
CA LEU A 65 -2.66 -7.91 15.23
C LEU A 65 -2.84 -7.49 13.77
N TYR A 66 -1.81 -7.68 12.94
CA TYR A 66 -1.90 -7.35 11.53
C TYR A 66 -2.93 -8.22 10.80
N GLN A 67 -2.94 -9.53 11.06
CA GLN A 67 -3.88 -10.47 10.46
C GLN A 67 -5.33 -10.18 10.86
N ASP A 68 -5.59 -10.00 12.16
CA ASP A 68 -6.92 -9.66 12.69
C ASP A 68 -7.41 -8.33 12.11
N PHE A 69 -6.50 -7.36 11.99
CA PHE A 69 -6.82 -6.07 11.39
C PHE A 69 -7.21 -6.19 9.92
N LEU A 70 -6.52 -7.01 9.12
CA LEU A 70 -6.89 -7.26 7.72
C LEU A 70 -8.26 -7.94 7.61
N VAL A 71 -8.60 -8.87 8.51
CA VAL A 71 -9.93 -9.49 8.56
C VAL A 71 -11.00 -8.45 8.88
N MET A 72 -10.73 -7.56 9.84
CA MET A 72 -11.65 -6.47 10.16
C MET A 72 -11.85 -5.55 8.96
N LEU A 73 -10.78 -5.11 8.29
CA LEU A 73 -10.89 -4.31 7.06
C LEU A 73 -11.69 -5.03 5.97
N ARG A 74 -11.58 -6.36 5.88
CA ARG A 74 -12.39 -7.15 4.95
C ARG A 74 -13.87 -7.10 5.23
N VAL A 75 -14.28 -7.08 6.49
CA VAL A 75 -15.70 -6.98 6.86
C VAL A 75 -16.22 -5.56 6.66
N TYR A 76 -15.42 -4.55 7.05
CA TYR A 76 -15.85 -3.15 7.03
C TYR A 76 -15.77 -2.50 5.64
N LEU A 77 -14.64 -2.63 4.94
CA LEU A 77 -14.43 -2.04 3.62
C LEU A 77 -14.92 -2.97 2.51
N GLY A 78 -14.81 -4.28 2.71
CA GLY A 78 -15.10 -5.27 1.70
C GLY A 78 -14.33 -5.00 0.42
N TRP A 79 -15.00 -5.11 -0.73
CA TRP A 79 -14.39 -4.87 -2.04
C TRP A 79 -14.37 -3.40 -2.47
N ARG A 80 -14.97 -2.48 -1.70
CA ARG A 80 -15.24 -1.10 -2.14
C ARG A 80 -14.00 -0.21 -2.13
N PHE A 81 -13.13 -0.39 -1.12
CA PHE A 81 -11.97 0.46 -0.92
C PHE A 81 -10.71 -0.36 -0.68
N LYS A 82 -9.59 0.18 -1.17
CA LYS A 82 -8.26 -0.26 -0.79
C LYS A 82 -7.80 0.52 0.44
N ALA A 83 -6.96 -0.07 1.27
CA ALA A 83 -6.32 0.64 2.37
C ALA A 83 -4.82 0.39 2.34
N ARG A 84 -4.03 1.47 2.33
CA ARG A 84 -2.59 1.46 2.58
C ARG A 84 -2.38 1.59 4.09
N ILE A 85 -1.59 0.70 4.66
CA ILE A 85 -1.41 0.61 6.10
C ILE A 85 0.04 0.97 6.42
N THR A 86 0.23 1.99 7.24
CA THR A 86 1.55 2.44 7.72
C THR A 86 1.61 2.35 9.24
N LEU A 87 2.79 2.03 9.77
CA LEU A 87 3.05 1.98 11.20
C LEU A 87 4.15 2.96 11.55
N THR A 88 3.86 3.89 12.44
CA THR A 88 4.85 4.77 13.07
C THR A 88 5.21 4.21 14.45
N THR A 89 6.48 3.90 14.66
CA THR A 89 7.01 3.41 15.95
C THR A 89 8.30 4.13 16.31
N ARG A 90 8.81 3.92 17.54
CA ARG A 90 10.11 4.46 17.94
C ARG A 90 11.23 3.71 17.23
N THR A 91 12.22 4.42 16.74
CA THR A 91 13.42 3.83 16.10
C THR A 91 14.17 2.87 17.02
N GLN A 92 14.14 3.15 18.32
CA GLN A 92 14.72 2.28 19.36
C GLN A 92 14.08 0.89 19.42
N LEU A 93 12.81 0.76 19.01
CA LEU A 93 12.08 -0.51 19.00
C LEU A 93 12.30 -1.31 17.70
N LEU A 94 12.99 -0.72 16.72
CA LEU A 94 13.30 -1.32 15.42
C LEU A 94 14.70 -1.96 15.39
N ALA A 95 15.20 -2.36 16.56
CA ALA A 95 16.55 -2.89 16.73
C ALA A 95 16.84 -4.02 15.73
N VAL A 96 18.06 -3.99 15.20
CA VAL A 96 18.57 -4.94 14.21
C VAL A 96 18.60 -6.33 14.85
N PRO A 97 17.78 -7.30 14.40
CA PRO A 97 18.01 -8.69 14.73
C PRO A 97 19.36 -9.10 14.12
N PRO A 98 20.15 -9.91 14.83
CA PRO A 98 21.34 -10.49 14.25
C PRO A 98 20.94 -11.20 12.95
N LEU A 99 21.68 -10.97 11.85
CA LEU A 99 21.46 -11.67 10.59
C LEU A 99 21.47 -13.18 10.87
N GLY A 100 20.29 -13.79 10.85
CA GLY A 100 20.04 -15.21 11.07
C GLY A 100 19.08 -15.74 10.02
N GLU A 101 18.48 -16.90 10.27
CA GLU A 101 17.50 -17.52 9.36
C GLU A 101 16.09 -16.91 9.46
N GLU A 102 15.87 -15.92 10.34
CA GLU A 102 14.57 -15.30 10.52
C GLU A 102 14.20 -14.29 9.42
N PRO A 103 12.91 -14.11 9.09
CA PRO A 103 12.46 -13.16 8.07
C PRO A 103 12.89 -11.71 8.39
N PHE A 104 13.68 -11.13 7.48
CA PHE A 104 14.10 -9.75 7.58
C PHE A 104 13.12 -8.82 6.85
N TRP A 105 12.42 -8.00 7.63
CA TRP A 105 11.52 -6.97 7.12
C TRP A 105 12.23 -5.61 7.18
N LEU A 106 12.73 -5.13 6.04
CA LEU A 106 13.43 -3.85 5.95
C LEU A 106 12.52 -2.72 6.45
N GLY A 107 12.99 -1.91 7.42
CA GLY A 107 12.17 -0.88 8.06
C GLY A 107 11.26 -1.35 9.22
N MET A 108 11.28 -2.63 9.57
CA MET A 108 10.64 -3.17 10.79
C MET A 108 11.63 -3.89 11.70
N ASN A 109 12.46 -4.74 11.10
CA ASN A 109 13.49 -5.55 11.73
C ASN A 109 14.88 -5.11 11.26
N GLY A 110 15.04 -3.87 10.82
CA GLY A 110 16.24 -3.54 10.07
C GLY A 110 16.29 -2.07 9.75
N VAL A 111 16.84 -1.31 10.69
CA VAL A 111 17.26 0.07 10.47
C VAL A 111 18.78 0.05 10.40
N LEU A 112 19.32 0.22 9.20
CA LEU A 112 20.76 0.32 8.97
C LEU A 112 21.27 1.60 9.65
N GLY A 113 22.30 1.48 10.50
CA GLY A 113 22.92 2.61 11.22
C GLY A 113 22.43 2.81 12.66
N ALA A 114 21.49 2.00 13.16
CA ALA A 114 21.13 1.95 14.57
C ALA A 114 21.94 0.84 15.28
N GLU A 115 23.26 1.05 15.38
CA GLU A 115 24.16 0.14 16.09
C GLU A 115 24.08 0.39 17.62
N GLU A 116 24.21 -0.67 18.42
CA GLU A 116 24.01 -0.64 19.88
C GLU A 116 24.79 0.50 20.55
N GLY A 117 24.07 1.49 21.07
CA GLY A 117 24.61 2.52 21.96
C GLY A 117 24.90 3.89 21.32
N ALA A 118 24.74 4.05 20.01
CA ALA A 118 24.88 5.35 19.35
C ALA A 118 23.67 5.65 18.47
N PHE A 119 22.53 6.00 19.11
CA PHE A 119 21.59 6.88 18.42
C PHE A 119 22.30 8.22 18.27
N ALA A 120 23.01 8.44 17.17
CA ALA A 120 23.49 9.77 16.82
C ALA A 120 22.28 10.72 16.84
N ASP A 121 22.47 11.97 17.23
CA ASP A 121 21.42 13.01 17.19
C ASP A 121 20.75 13.13 15.80
N ASP A 122 21.38 12.54 14.77
CA ASP A 122 20.92 12.46 13.39
C ASP A 122 19.81 11.40 13.14
N ILE A 123 19.55 10.46 14.07
CA ILE A 123 18.52 9.42 13.89
C ILE A 123 17.17 9.93 14.42
N PRO A 124 16.10 9.94 13.60
CA PRO A 124 14.80 10.41 14.05
C PRO A 124 14.26 9.54 15.19
N LEU A 125 13.60 10.16 16.17
CA LEU A 125 13.02 9.47 17.33
C LEU A 125 11.94 8.45 16.93
N THR A 126 11.26 8.71 15.81
CA THR A 126 10.19 7.87 15.27
C THR A 126 10.44 7.54 13.82
N PHE A 127 10.14 6.30 13.43
CA PHE A 127 10.22 5.81 12.07
C PHE A 127 8.84 5.37 11.60
N THR A 128 8.51 5.71 10.36
CA THR A 128 7.26 5.28 9.72
C THR A 128 7.57 4.27 8.63
N THR A 129 7.02 3.08 8.77
CA THR A 129 7.18 1.98 7.83
C THR A 129 5.84 1.61 7.19
N GLU A 130 5.88 1.00 6.02
CA GLU A 130 4.69 0.49 5.34
C GLU A 130 4.50 -0.99 5.67
N LEU A 131 3.34 -1.34 6.26
CA LEU A 131 3.01 -2.73 6.59
C LEU A 131 2.46 -3.49 5.38
N GLY A 132 1.79 -2.77 4.47
CA GLY A 132 1.23 -3.31 3.25
C GLY A 132 -0.11 -2.70 2.88
N TYR A 133 -0.87 -3.45 2.07
CA TYR A 133 -2.14 -3.00 1.50
C TYR A 133 -3.24 -4.03 1.72
N TYR A 134 -4.40 -3.54 2.12
CA TYR A 134 -5.64 -4.27 2.02
C TYR A 134 -6.26 -4.06 0.63
N THR A 135 -6.53 -5.16 -0.07
CA THR A 135 -7.32 -5.16 -1.31
C THR A 135 -8.41 -6.22 -1.21
N GLY A 136 -9.67 -5.81 -1.35
CA GLY A 136 -10.80 -6.75 -1.27
C GLY A 136 -11.00 -7.59 -2.54
N LEU A 137 -10.42 -7.17 -3.66
CA LEU A 137 -10.44 -7.89 -4.93
C LEU A 137 -9.03 -8.00 -5.50
N VAL A 138 -8.73 -9.18 -6.05
CA VAL A 138 -7.52 -9.41 -6.83
C VAL A 138 -7.67 -8.67 -8.17
N PRO A 139 -6.63 -7.99 -8.68
CA PRO A 139 -6.67 -7.37 -9.99
C PRO A 139 -7.12 -8.34 -11.07
N ALA A 140 -8.03 -7.89 -11.93
CA ALA A 140 -8.50 -8.70 -13.04
C ALA A 140 -7.32 -9.03 -13.97
N LYS A 141 -7.06 -10.32 -14.18
CA LYS A 141 -6.17 -10.76 -15.26
C LYS A 141 -6.92 -10.58 -16.59
N PRO A 142 -6.30 -10.04 -17.64
CA PRO A 142 -6.97 -9.87 -18.93
C PRO A 142 -7.46 -11.23 -19.44
N GLN A 143 -8.77 -11.42 -19.48
CA GLN A 143 -9.39 -12.62 -20.05
C GLN A 143 -9.64 -12.43 -21.54
N GLN A 144 -9.28 -13.46 -22.31
CA GLN A 144 -9.46 -13.53 -23.74
C GLN A 144 -10.96 -13.61 -24.11
N GLY A 145 -11.44 -12.64 -24.89
CA GLY A 145 -12.64 -12.73 -25.73
C GLY A 145 -13.98 -13.01 -25.03
N ASN A 146 -14.67 -11.96 -24.56
CA ASN A 146 -16.04 -12.10 -24.04
C ASN A 146 -17.04 -12.45 -25.17
N ARG A 147 -17.57 -13.69 -25.17
CA ARG A 147 -18.78 -14.04 -25.92
C ARG A 147 -20.00 -13.41 -25.25
N ARG A 148 -20.46 -12.27 -25.78
CA ARG A 148 -21.67 -11.59 -25.30
C ARG A 148 -22.91 -12.33 -25.81
N ALA A 149 -23.81 -12.71 -24.90
CA ALA A 149 -25.12 -13.23 -25.27
C ALA A 149 -25.99 -12.07 -25.79
N LYS A 150 -26.52 -12.21 -27.01
CA LYS A 150 -27.53 -11.29 -27.58
C LYS A 150 -28.91 -11.84 -27.27
N TYR A 151 -29.56 -11.28 -26.26
CA TYR A 151 -31.00 -11.46 -26.07
C TYR A 151 -31.73 -10.42 -26.92
N LYS A 152 -32.67 -10.87 -27.74
CA LYS A 152 -33.68 -9.98 -28.33
C LYS A 152 -34.89 -10.03 -27.41
N PHE A 153 -35.35 -8.85 -27.00
CA PHE A 153 -36.61 -8.70 -26.31
C PHE A 153 -37.66 -8.38 -27.38
N ASP A 154 -38.73 -9.18 -27.43
CA ASP A 154 -39.91 -8.94 -28.27
C ASP A 154 -40.80 -7.85 -27.66
#